data_AF-A0A9X0DPV8-F1
#
_entry.id   AF-A0A9X0DPV8-F1
#
_cell.length_a   1.000
_cell.length_b   1.000
_cell.length_c   1.000
_cell.angle_alpha   90.00
_cell.angle_beta   90.00
_cell.angle_gamma   90.00
#
_symmetry.space_group_name_H-M   'P 1'
#
loop_
_entity.id
_entity.type
_entity.pdbx_description
1 polymer ?
#
loop_
_entity_poly.entity_id
_entity_poly.type
_entity_poly.pdbx_seq_one_letter_code
_entity_poly.pdbx_strand_id
1 'polypeptide(L)'
;MLGYTLEFKRNYEPSTMALGSYELVWIGEVVLGYCELDAEGRVDGDGKVVNEELSVDNTPKTAIENEAAEISPPGRSENFRAKVNDVQWTMDLVRRLVEKGILEAQALEVVQAKRDPADHGIL
;
A
#
# COMPACT_ATOMS: atom_id res chain seq x y z
N MET A 1 -8.06 -18.45 11.32
CA MET A 1 -6.62 -18.23 11.11
C MET A 1 -6.09 -17.38 12.25
N LEU A 2 -4.89 -17.66 12.76
CA LEU A 2 -4.16 -16.81 13.72
C LEU A 2 -3.12 -16.01 12.92
N GLY A 3 -3.34 -14.72 12.69
CA GLY A 3 -2.45 -13.87 11.88
C GLY A 3 -3.10 -12.55 11.45
N TYR A 4 -2.36 -11.72 10.72
CA TYR A 4 -2.88 -10.54 10.01
C TYR A 4 -3.34 -10.94 8.60
N THR A 5 -4.40 -10.31 8.11
CA THR A 5 -4.93 -10.48 6.75
C THR A 5 -4.80 -9.15 6.01
N LEU A 6 -4.46 -9.21 4.72
CA LEU A 6 -4.45 -8.02 3.86
C LEU A 6 -5.88 -7.53 3.62
N GLU A 7 -6.08 -6.24 3.84
CA GLU A 7 -7.34 -5.54 3.62
C GLU A 7 -7.13 -4.47 2.54
N PHE A 8 -7.97 -4.48 1.52
CA PHE A 8 -7.96 -3.55 0.41
C PHE A 8 -9.11 -2.56 0.57
N LYS A 9 -8.76 -1.29 0.76
CA LYS A 9 -9.70 -0.17 0.88
C LYS A 9 -9.76 0.57 -0.45
N ARG A 10 -10.90 0.47 -1.14
CA ARG A 10 -11.09 1.08 -2.47
C ARG A 10 -11.93 2.34 -2.40
N ASN A 11 -11.59 3.27 -3.27
CA ASN A 11 -12.17 4.60 -3.38
C ASN A 11 -12.06 5.48 -2.11
N TYR A 12 -11.23 5.07 -1.15
CA TYR A 12 -10.96 5.84 0.06
C TYR A 12 -9.93 6.92 -0.21
N GLU A 13 -10.17 8.10 0.35
CA GLU A 13 -9.24 9.23 0.29
C GLU A 13 -8.28 9.17 1.50
N PRO A 14 -6.96 8.94 1.29
CA PRO A 14 -6.01 8.81 2.39
C PRO A 14 -5.99 10.03 3.32
N SER A 15 -6.17 11.23 2.76
CA SER A 15 -6.15 12.49 3.53
C SER A 15 -7.35 12.66 4.48
N THR A 16 -8.49 12.00 4.20
CA THR A 16 -9.69 12.08 5.05
C THR A 16 -9.79 10.92 6.05
N MET A 17 -9.07 9.82 5.81
CA MET A 17 -9.04 8.65 6.69
C MET A 17 -8.03 8.75 7.84
N ALA A 18 -7.07 9.67 7.76
CA ALA A 18 -6.02 9.80 8.76
C ALA A 18 -6.56 10.36 10.10
N LEU A 19 -7.00 9.46 10.99
CA LEU A 19 -7.41 9.78 12.36
C LEU A 19 -6.22 10.06 13.32
N GLY A 20 -5.06 10.49 12.81
CA GLY A 20 -3.84 10.72 13.60
C GLY A 20 -2.77 11.55 12.88
N SER A 21 -1.64 11.82 13.58
CA SER A 21 -0.49 12.59 13.07
C SER A 21 0.40 11.76 12.15
N TYR A 22 -0.11 11.36 10.99
CA TYR A 22 0.67 10.66 9.97
C TYR A 22 1.09 11.62 8.87
N GLU A 23 2.33 11.48 8.38
CA GLU A 23 2.79 12.17 7.17
C GLU A 23 2.43 11.31 5.96
N LEU A 24 1.67 11.88 5.02
CA LEU A 24 1.49 11.27 3.70
C LEU A 24 2.69 11.62 2.83
N VAL A 25 3.43 10.59 2.41
CA VAL A 25 4.57 10.74 1.52
C VAL A 25 4.17 10.25 0.14
N TRP A 26 4.27 11.14 -0.84
CA TRP A 26 4.10 10.77 -2.24
C TRP A 26 5.33 10.02 -2.74
N ILE A 27 5.12 8.82 -3.30
CA ILE A 27 6.20 7.93 -3.75
C ILE A 27 6.27 7.77 -5.27
N GLY A 28 5.24 8.18 -6.01
CA GLY A 28 5.18 8.08 -7.46
C GLY A 28 3.77 8.00 -8.01
N GLU A 29 3.67 7.96 -9.34
CA GLU A 29 2.43 7.73 -10.08
C GLU A 29 2.34 6.27 -10.53
N VAL A 30 1.12 5.77 -10.64
CA VAL A 30 0.83 4.45 -11.21
C VAL A 30 0.47 4.63 -12.68
N VAL A 31 1.01 3.76 -13.54
CA VAL A 31 0.66 3.74 -14.96
C VAL A 31 -0.85 3.45 -15.11
N LEU A 32 -1.55 4.26 -15.91
CA LEU A 32 -3.02 4.22 -16.05
C LEU A 32 -3.60 2.82 -16.33
N GLY A 33 -2.86 1.96 -17.05
CA GLY A 33 -3.27 0.58 -17.34
C GLY A 33 -3.38 -0.34 -16.11
N TYR A 34 -2.90 0.10 -14.96
CA TYR A 34 -3.00 -0.60 -13.68
C TYR A 34 -4.01 0.05 -12.72
N CYS A 35 -4.62 1.17 -13.13
CA CYS A 35 -5.69 1.82 -12.37
C CYS A 35 -7.04 1.16 -12.67
N GLU A 36 -7.90 1.10 -11.67
CA GLU A 36 -9.31 0.79 -11.88
C GLU A 36 -9.99 2.00 -12.54
N LEU A 37 -10.85 1.74 -13.51
CA LEU A 37 -11.55 2.76 -14.30
C LEU A 37 -13.06 2.50 -14.22
N ASP A 38 -13.88 3.55 -14.34
CA ASP A 38 -15.32 3.41 -14.43
C ASP A 38 -15.76 2.71 -15.75
N ALA A 39 -17.06 2.49 -15.91
CA ALA A 39 -17.62 1.86 -17.11
C ALA A 39 -17.30 2.63 -18.42
N GLU A 40 -16.98 3.92 -18.30
CA GLU A 40 -16.58 4.80 -19.39
C GLU A 40 -15.05 4.98 -19.51
N GLY A 41 -14.26 4.24 -18.72
CA GLY A 41 -12.81 4.27 -18.75
C GLY A 41 -12.19 5.49 -18.06
N ARG A 42 -12.85 6.05 -17.03
CA ARG A 42 -12.43 7.29 -16.36
C ARG A 42 -12.17 7.10 -14.87
N VAL A 43 -11.32 7.98 -14.38
CA VAL A 43 -11.15 8.32 -12.97
C VAL A 43 -11.32 9.83 -12.82
N ASP A 44 -11.62 10.32 -11.62
CA ASP A 44 -11.62 11.75 -11.33
C ASP A 44 -10.19 12.32 -11.24
N GLY A 45 -10.09 13.62 -10.95
CA GLY A 45 -8.80 14.32 -10.84
C GLY A 45 -7.91 13.82 -9.68
N ASP A 46 -8.47 13.07 -8.73
CA ASP A 46 -7.78 12.47 -7.60
C ASP A 46 -7.52 10.96 -7.82
N GLY A 47 -7.81 10.43 -9.02
CA GLY A 47 -7.58 9.03 -9.37
C GLY A 47 -8.64 8.06 -8.86
N LYS A 48 -9.81 8.55 -8.44
CA LYS A 48 -10.93 7.73 -7.96
C LYS A 48 -11.84 7.30 -9.09
N VAL A 49 -12.35 6.08 -9.00
CA VAL A 49 -13.38 5.60 -9.92
C VAL A 49 -14.67 6.37 -9.68
N VAL A 50 -15.18 7.01 -10.74
CA VAL A 50 -16.38 7.85 -10.63
C VAL A 50 -17.60 6.96 -10.38
N ASN A 51 -18.44 7.34 -9.43
CA ASN A 51 -19.67 6.62 -9.03
C ASN A 51 -19.47 5.25 -8.35
N GLU A 52 -18.26 4.92 -7.90
CA GLU A 52 -18.04 3.72 -7.10
C GLU A 52 -18.23 3.99 -5.59
N GLU A 53 -18.82 3.06 -4.84
CA GLU A 53 -18.95 3.17 -3.38
C GLU A 53 -17.64 2.79 -2.68
N LEU A 54 -17.44 3.32 -1.47
CA LEU A 54 -16.34 2.93 -0.59
C LEU A 54 -16.44 1.44 -0.25
N SER A 55 -15.39 0.66 -0.54
CA SER A 55 -15.39 -0.79 -0.27
C SER A 55 -14.16 -1.23 0.52
N VAL A 56 -14.36 -2.18 1.42
CA VAL A 56 -13.30 -2.82 2.20
C VAL A 56 -13.39 -4.31 1.95
N ASP A 57 -12.40 -4.87 1.29
CA ASP A 57 -12.39 -6.26 0.85
C ASP A 57 -11.06 -6.94 1.16
N ASN A 58 -11.10 -8.26 1.37
CA ASN A 58 -9.89 -9.06 1.59
C ASN A 58 -9.50 -9.91 0.36
N THR A 59 -10.16 -9.66 -0.77
CA THR A 59 -9.90 -10.34 -2.05
C THR A 59 -9.31 -9.33 -3.02
N PRO A 60 -8.12 -9.60 -3.59
CA PRO A 60 -7.51 -8.71 -4.58
C PRO A 60 -8.32 -8.72 -5.88
N LYS A 61 -8.44 -7.56 -6.52
CA LYS A 61 -9.10 -7.34 -7.81
C LYS A 61 -8.12 -6.79 -8.84
N THR A 62 -7.34 -5.77 -8.46
CA THR A 62 -6.42 -5.10 -9.39
C THR A 62 -5.07 -5.81 -9.47
N ALA A 63 -4.29 -5.52 -10.52
CA ALA A 63 -2.95 -6.08 -10.65
C ALA A 63 -2.03 -5.69 -9.47
N ILE A 64 -2.17 -4.47 -8.93
CA ILE A 64 -1.43 -4.03 -7.73
C ILE A 64 -1.81 -4.85 -6.51
N GLU A 65 -3.11 -5.06 -6.29
CA GLU A 65 -3.61 -5.86 -5.17
C GLU A 65 -3.17 -7.32 -5.27
N ASN A 66 -3.12 -7.86 -6.50
CA ASN A 66 -2.61 -9.21 -6.74
C ASN A 66 -1.12 -9.32 -6.40
N GLU A 67 -0.28 -8.36 -6.80
CA GLU A 67 1.13 -8.35 -6.42
C GLU A 67 1.31 -8.19 -4.90
N ALA A 68 0.44 -7.44 -4.23
CA ALA A 68 0.44 -7.30 -2.77
C ALA A 68 0.03 -8.60 -2.06
N ALA A 69 -0.96 -9.33 -2.58
CA ALA A 69 -1.42 -10.59 -2.02
C ALA A 69 -0.36 -11.72 -2.08
N GLU A 70 0.57 -11.64 -3.04
CA GLU A 70 1.70 -12.57 -3.17
C GLU A 70 2.79 -12.35 -2.11
N ILE A 71 2.75 -11.24 -1.38
CA ILE A 71 3.70 -10.95 -0.31
C ILE A 71 3.03 -11.32 1.00
N SER A 72 3.59 -12.35 1.66
CA SER A 72 3.08 -12.80 2.96
C SER A 72 3.02 -11.62 3.93
N PRO A 73 1.83 -11.28 4.46
CA PRO A 73 1.72 -10.20 5.44
C PRO A 73 2.58 -10.52 6.66
N PRO A 74 3.05 -9.50 7.38
CA PRO A 74 3.86 -9.72 8.58
C PRO A 74 3.11 -10.67 9.52
N GLY A 75 3.81 -11.71 9.96
CA GLY A 75 3.25 -12.67 10.91
C GLY A 75 2.91 -11.97 12.23
N ARG A 76 1.94 -12.52 12.98
CA ARG A 76 1.72 -12.08 14.36
C ARG A 76 3.03 -12.27 15.13
N SER A 77 3.68 -11.19 15.53
CA SER A 77 4.84 -11.29 16.39
C SER A 77 4.42 -11.95 17.70
N GLU A 78 4.98 -13.12 18.04
CA GLU A 78 4.80 -13.74 19.38
C GLU A 78 5.28 -12.79 20.48
N ASN A 79 6.21 -11.89 20.14
CA ASN A 79 6.70 -10.82 20.97
C ASN A 79 6.16 -9.48 20.47
N PHE A 80 5.04 -9.00 21.03
CA PHE A 80 4.52 -7.64 20.76
C PHE A 80 5.56 -6.52 20.97
N ARG A 81 6.68 -6.83 21.65
CA ARG A 81 7.81 -5.93 21.93
C ARG A 81 9.05 -6.19 21.06
N ALA A 82 9.06 -7.22 20.22
CA ALA A 82 10.15 -7.43 19.27
C ALA A 82 10.01 -6.44 18.11
N LYS A 83 11.14 -5.89 17.63
CA LYS A 83 11.17 -5.01 16.45
C LYS A 83 10.35 -5.65 15.34
N VAL A 84 9.22 -5.02 15.00
CA VAL A 84 8.34 -5.58 13.99
C VAL A 84 9.03 -5.41 12.65
N ASN A 85 9.16 -6.51 11.90
CA ASN A 85 9.69 -6.49 10.53
C ASN A 85 8.66 -5.95 9.52
N ASP A 86 7.66 -5.16 9.94
CA ASP A 86 6.62 -4.57 9.07
C ASP A 86 7.23 -3.74 7.93
N VAL A 87 8.39 -3.15 8.21
CA VAL A 87 9.22 -2.40 7.26
C VAL A 87 9.66 -3.25 6.06
N GLN A 88 9.72 -4.58 6.22
CA GLN A 88 10.08 -5.50 5.16
C GLN A 88 8.95 -5.65 4.14
N TRP A 89 7.70 -5.71 4.57
CA TRP A 89 6.56 -5.93 3.67
C TRP A 89 6.36 -4.75 2.72
N THR A 90 6.37 -3.51 3.24
CA THR A 90 6.22 -2.30 2.42
C THR A 90 7.37 -2.17 1.40
N MET A 91 8.61 -2.42 1.82
CA MET A 91 9.76 -2.42 0.90
C MET A 91 9.65 -3.51 -0.16
N ASP A 92 9.21 -4.71 0.21
CA ASP A 92 9.04 -5.81 -0.73
C ASP A 92 7.93 -5.53 -1.74
N LEU A 93 6.83 -4.86 -1.33
CA LEU A 93 5.77 -4.43 -2.22
C LEU A 93 6.27 -3.40 -3.23
N VAL A 94 6.88 -2.31 -2.75
CA VAL A 94 7.36 -1.24 -3.62
C VAL A 94 8.41 -1.78 -4.60
N ARG A 95 9.29 -2.68 -4.15
CA ARG A 95 10.26 -3.34 -5.04
C ARG A 95 9.58 -4.14 -6.14
N ARG A 96 8.57 -4.95 -5.80
CA ARG A 96 7.82 -5.72 -6.80
C ARG A 96 7.09 -4.83 -7.80
N LEU A 97 6.47 -3.74 -7.34
CA LEU A 97 5.77 -2.79 -8.22
C LEU A 97 6.75 -2.11 -9.19
N VAL A 98 7.97 -1.78 -8.74
CA VAL A 98 9.04 -1.26 -9.61
C VAL A 98 9.52 -2.32 -10.60
N GLU A 99 9.76 -3.55 -10.17
CA GLU A 99 10.16 -4.66 -11.05
C GLU A 99 9.13 -4.96 -12.15
N LYS A 100 7.85 -4.73 -11.85
CA LYS A 100 6.73 -4.87 -12.80
C LYS A 100 6.51 -3.63 -13.68
N GLY A 101 7.26 -2.55 -13.46
CA GLY A 101 7.09 -1.29 -14.18
C GLY A 101 5.79 -0.56 -13.87
N ILE A 102 5.15 -0.88 -12.74
CA ILE A 102 3.92 -0.23 -12.26
C ILE A 102 4.25 1.10 -11.60
N LEU A 103 5.35 1.12 -10.84
CA LEU A 103 5.95 2.31 -10.25
C LEU A 103 7.33 2.56 -10.87
N GLU A 104 7.74 3.83 -10.88
CA GLU A 104 9.09 4.19 -11.25
C GLU A 104 10.11 3.85 -10.15
N ALA A 105 11.37 3.61 -10.55
CA ALA A 105 12.43 3.22 -9.62
C ALA A 105 12.67 4.22 -8.47
N GLN A 106 12.37 5.51 -8.69
CA GLN A 106 12.46 6.55 -7.66
C GLN A 106 11.58 6.26 -6.42
N ALA A 107 10.51 5.47 -6.57
CA ALA A 107 9.65 5.11 -5.44
C ALA A 107 10.42 4.35 -4.33
N LEU A 108 11.39 3.52 -4.71
CA LEU A 108 12.24 2.80 -3.75
C LEU A 108 13.13 3.75 -2.96
N GLU A 109 13.67 4.78 -3.59
CA GLU A 109 14.54 5.76 -2.94
C GLU A 109 13.76 6.56 -1.89
N VAL A 110 12.55 7.01 -2.23
CA VAL A 110 11.68 7.77 -1.33
C VAL A 110 11.30 6.92 -0.11
N VAL A 111 10.86 5.68 -0.33
CA VAL A 111 10.44 4.79 0.76
C VAL A 111 11.63 4.42 1.65
N GLN A 112 12.79 4.16 1.05
CA GLN A 112 14.01 3.85 1.80
C GLN A 112 14.52 5.05 2.61
N ALA A 113 14.35 6.28 2.15
CA ALA A 113 14.73 7.50 2.86
C ALA A 113 13.79 7.83 4.04
N LYS A 114 12.51 7.45 3.92
CA LYS A 114 11.48 7.64 4.96
C LYS A 114 11.38 6.47 5.93
N ARG A 115 12.18 5.43 5.73
CA ARG A 115 12.26 4.27 6.61
C ARG A 115 12.72 4.70 7.99
N ASP A 116 12.00 4.25 9.02
CA ASP A 116 12.43 4.42 10.40
C ASP A 116 13.85 3.86 10.59
N PRO A 117 14.75 4.61 11.28
CA PRO A 117 16.06 4.09 11.63
C PRO A 117 15.91 2.74 12.34
N ALA A 118 16.90 1.85 12.19
CA ALA A 118 16.88 0.56 12.86
C ALA A 118 16.71 0.69 14.40
N ASP A 119 16.96 1.88 14.96
CA ASP A 119 16.93 2.18 16.39
C ASP A 119 15.60 2.76 16.88
N HIS A 120 14.63 2.99 15.98
CA HIS A 120 13.27 3.39 16.34
C HIS A 120 12.46 2.16 16.79
N GLY A 121 12.67 1.78 18.04
CA GLY A 121 11.78 0.90 18.81
C GLY A 121 11.58 1.54 20.17
N ILE A 122 10.35 1.57 20.66
CA ILE A 122 10.03 2.07 22.00
C ILE A 122 10.88 1.28 23.01
N LEU A 123 11.75 1.98 23.76
CA LEU A 123 12.45 1.43 24.92
C LEU A 123 11.46 0.91 25.97
#